data_AF-A0A9D1XN48-F1
#
_entry.id   AF-A0A9D1XN48-F1
#
_cell.length_a   1.000
_cell.length_b   1.000
_cell.length_c   1.000
_cell.angle_alpha   90.00
_cell.angle_beta   90.00
_cell.angle_gamma   90.00
#
_symmetry.space_group_name_H-M   'P 1'
#
loop_
_entity.id
_entity.type
_entity.pdbx_description
1 polymer ?
#
loop_
_entity_poly.entity_id
_entity_poly.type
_entity_poly.pdbx_seq_one_letter_code
_entity_poly.pdbx_strand_id
1 'polypeptide(L)'
;MKKHNNKFFIIIVPICIILILAMIFYDRYQTSQLAKKYNDTNNQTTQVSSNNDLATIYCVGDSLTLGTSDVTSYPGYLKENLKNDIEIIGDNHINSQALAIKLGNQDVYVNNFTIPSDTNAVSITLLNENGEVIDALINSQTGIESCIINNIAGTISYDSNSNQLLFKRLEAGDSSMITTLTKIEITKPEILNDNILILFTGSYEESIQGSLVNYQKQIIDSFNTDKYIVVSLTIDNRDATNNLLANTYGEHYLDFKNYLLTNGLNDAKITATSEDQMALANNSVPSSLLIDDINGNNYYHQLLANQLINKMHELGYIN
;
A
#
# COMPACT_ATOMS: atom_id res chain seq x y z
N MET A 1 -22.68 6.37 -93.98
CA MET A 1 -22.74 5.23 -93.03
C MET A 1 -21.35 4.64 -92.85
N LYS A 2 -20.75 4.78 -91.66
CA LYS A 2 -19.71 3.88 -91.14
C LYS A 2 -19.71 4.02 -89.62
N LYS A 3 -20.45 3.10 -88.97
CA LYS A 3 -20.47 2.85 -87.52
C LYS A 3 -19.04 2.53 -87.10
N HIS A 4 -18.35 3.46 -86.42
CA HIS A 4 -17.09 3.16 -85.78
C HIS A 4 -17.27 3.14 -84.26
N ASN A 5 -17.25 1.91 -83.75
CA ASN A 5 -16.70 1.51 -82.47
C ASN A 5 -17.41 2.00 -81.19
N ASN A 6 -18.74 1.80 -81.15
CA ASN A 6 -19.50 1.62 -79.90
C ASN A 6 -19.11 0.32 -79.14
N LYS A 7 -18.17 -0.48 -79.66
CA LYS A 7 -17.72 -1.74 -79.05
C LYS A 7 -16.85 -1.53 -77.81
N PHE A 8 -16.10 -0.42 -77.74
CA PHE A 8 -15.24 -0.12 -76.59
C PHE A 8 -16.07 0.31 -75.37
N PHE A 9 -17.13 1.10 -75.57
CA PHE A 9 -18.07 1.52 -74.52
C PHE A 9 -18.91 0.35 -73.99
N ILE A 10 -19.34 -0.56 -74.89
CA ILE A 10 -20.11 -1.77 -74.52
C ILE A 10 -19.27 -2.76 -73.67
N ILE A 11 -17.93 -2.74 -73.76
CA ILE A 11 -17.07 -3.64 -72.97
C ILE A 11 -16.57 -2.97 -71.68
N ILE A 12 -16.20 -1.69 -71.72
CA ILE A 12 -15.65 -0.99 -70.55
C ILE A 12 -16.71 -0.74 -69.47
N VAL A 13 -17.93 -0.35 -69.86
CA VAL A 13 -19.00 -0.04 -68.90
C VAL A 13 -19.37 -1.26 -68.02
N PRO A 14 -19.57 -2.48 -68.57
CA PRO A 14 -19.78 -3.67 -67.73
C PRO A 14 -18.60 -3.97 -66.80
N ILE A 15 -17.36 -3.80 -67.26
CA ILE A 15 -16.16 -4.02 -66.43
C ILE A 15 -16.13 -3.02 -65.26
N CYS A 16 -16.40 -1.74 -65.52
CA CYS A 16 -16.49 -0.73 -64.47
C CYS A 16 -17.64 -1.03 -63.49
N ILE A 17 -18.79 -1.49 -63.97
CA ILE A 17 -19.91 -1.88 -63.10
C ILE A 17 -19.53 -3.09 -62.23
N ILE A 18 -18.83 -4.09 -62.80
CA ILE A 18 -18.34 -5.24 -62.02
C ILE A 18 -17.34 -4.80 -60.95
N LEU A 19 -16.43 -3.87 -61.26
CA LEU A 19 -15.47 -3.34 -60.30
C LEU A 19 -16.15 -2.55 -59.18
N ILE A 20 -17.16 -1.72 -59.50
CA ILE A 20 -17.94 -0.98 -58.51
C ILE A 20 -18.73 -1.94 -57.62
N LEU A 21 -19.36 -2.96 -58.20
CA LEU A 21 -20.07 -3.99 -57.43
C LEU A 21 -19.09 -4.77 -56.55
N ALA A 22 -17.91 -5.13 -57.05
CA ALA A 22 -16.88 -5.81 -56.27
C ALA A 22 -16.41 -4.94 -55.08
N MET A 23 -16.24 -3.63 -55.27
CA MET A 23 -15.93 -2.71 -54.18
C MET A 23 -17.05 -2.63 -53.15
N ILE A 24 -18.32 -2.53 -53.58
CA ILE A 24 -19.48 -2.50 -52.66
C ILE A 24 -19.60 -3.82 -51.90
N PHE A 25 -19.38 -4.96 -52.56
CA PHE A 25 -19.38 -6.26 -51.90
C PHE A 25 -18.21 -6.42 -50.92
N TYR A 26 -17.03 -5.93 -51.29
CA TYR A 26 -15.86 -5.94 -50.41
C TYR A 26 -16.08 -5.07 -49.18
N ASP A 27 -16.60 -3.85 -49.36
CA ASP A 27 -16.90 -2.92 -48.27
C ASP A 27 -17.98 -3.47 -47.34
N ARG A 28 -19.05 -4.06 -47.89
CA ARG A 28 -20.07 -4.78 -47.12
C ARG A 28 -19.51 -6.00 -46.39
N TYR A 29 -18.59 -6.73 -47.01
CA TYR A 29 -17.93 -7.86 -46.39
C TYR A 29 -17.06 -7.40 -45.21
N GLN A 30 -16.23 -6.38 -45.39
CA GLN A 30 -15.41 -5.82 -44.31
C GLN A 30 -16.28 -5.26 -43.17
N THR A 31 -17.35 -4.55 -43.51
CA THR A 31 -18.33 -4.04 -42.54
C THR A 31 -19.01 -5.18 -41.78
N SER A 32 -19.36 -6.29 -42.46
CA SER A 32 -19.91 -7.48 -41.82
C SER A 32 -18.88 -8.20 -40.93
N GLN A 33 -17.61 -8.22 -41.31
CA GLN A 33 -16.54 -8.82 -40.51
C GLN A 33 -16.23 -7.96 -39.28
N LEU A 34 -16.26 -6.63 -39.41
CA LEU A 34 -16.17 -5.69 -38.29
C LEU A 34 -17.38 -5.80 -37.35
N ALA A 35 -18.59 -5.91 -37.91
CA ALA A 35 -19.81 -6.13 -37.12
C ALA A 35 -19.80 -7.48 -36.41
N LYS A 36 -19.27 -8.54 -37.05
CA LYS A 36 -19.04 -9.83 -36.38
C LYS A 36 -18.00 -9.71 -35.28
N LYS A 37 -16.86 -9.04 -35.51
CA LYS A 37 -15.85 -8.80 -34.48
C LYS A 37 -16.40 -7.99 -33.30
N TYR A 38 -17.22 -6.97 -33.58
CA TYR A 38 -17.93 -6.18 -32.57
C TYR A 38 -18.97 -7.01 -31.81
N ASN A 39 -19.72 -7.88 -32.50
CA ASN A 39 -20.67 -8.80 -31.87
C ASN A 39 -19.99 -9.97 -31.15
N ASP A 40 -18.80 -10.42 -31.55
CA ASP A 40 -18.02 -11.42 -30.82
C ASP A 40 -17.36 -10.80 -29.59
N THR A 41 -17.02 -9.51 -29.66
CA THR A 41 -16.55 -8.71 -28.50
C THR A 41 -17.71 -8.39 -27.54
N ASN A 42 -18.93 -8.16 -28.05
CA ASN A 42 -20.12 -7.89 -27.23
C ASN A 42 -20.93 -9.15 -26.83
N ASN A 43 -20.72 -10.30 -27.46
CA ASN A 43 -21.23 -11.60 -27.01
C ASN A 43 -20.21 -12.33 -26.11
N GLN A 44 -19.08 -11.70 -25.79
CA GLN A 44 -18.28 -11.98 -24.59
C GLN A 44 -18.78 -11.14 -23.40
N THR A 45 -20.05 -11.31 -23.10
CA THR A 45 -20.68 -11.14 -21.78
C THR A 45 -22.00 -11.91 -21.97
N THR A 46 -22.17 -13.14 -21.48
CA THR A 46 -22.29 -13.46 -20.06
C THR A 46 -22.14 -14.98 -19.89
N GLN A 47 -20.92 -15.47 -19.67
CA GLN A 47 -20.75 -16.35 -18.53
C GLN A 47 -20.21 -15.45 -17.44
N VAL A 48 -21.04 -15.13 -16.45
CA VAL A 48 -20.53 -14.79 -15.13
C VAL A 48 -19.86 -16.06 -14.63
N SER A 49 -18.62 -16.27 -15.04
CA SER A 49 -17.66 -16.91 -14.17
C SER A 49 -17.49 -15.92 -13.03
N SER A 50 -18.19 -16.14 -11.93
CA SER A 50 -17.93 -15.47 -10.67
C SER A 50 -16.57 -15.92 -10.16
N ASN A 51 -15.49 -15.46 -10.80
CA ASN A 51 -14.26 -15.26 -10.07
C ASN A 51 -14.41 -13.88 -9.44
N ASN A 52 -15.05 -13.87 -8.26
CA ASN A 52 -14.99 -12.75 -7.34
C ASN A 52 -13.55 -12.65 -6.85
N ASP A 53 -12.63 -12.17 -7.69
CA ASP A 53 -11.31 -11.76 -7.20
C ASP A 53 -11.56 -10.42 -6.50
N LEU A 54 -11.93 -10.52 -5.23
CA LEU A 54 -12.13 -9.38 -4.35
C LEU A 54 -10.79 -8.65 -4.21
N ALA A 55 -10.83 -7.31 -4.19
CA ALA A 55 -9.63 -6.50 -4.00
C ALA A 55 -8.87 -6.94 -2.74
N THR A 56 -7.55 -7.09 -2.85
CA THR A 56 -6.70 -7.40 -1.69
C THR A 56 -6.64 -6.19 -0.76
N ILE A 57 -6.85 -6.40 0.53
CA ILE A 57 -6.75 -5.34 1.53
C ILE A 57 -5.38 -5.40 2.17
N TYR A 58 -4.58 -4.34 1.98
CA TYR A 58 -3.29 -4.17 2.62
C TYR A 58 -3.47 -3.38 3.90
N CYS A 59 -3.20 -4.03 5.03
CA CYS A 59 -3.16 -3.41 6.35
C CYS A 59 -1.70 -3.03 6.65
N VAL A 60 -1.42 -1.73 6.69
CA VAL A 60 -0.05 -1.21 6.72
C VAL A 60 0.15 -0.36 7.96
N GLY A 61 1.11 -0.72 8.79
CA GLY A 61 1.29 0.00 10.04
C GLY A 61 2.31 -0.57 11.02
N ASP A 62 2.17 -0.12 12.25
CA ASP A 62 3.01 -0.51 13.37
C ASP A 62 2.36 -1.61 14.24
N SER A 63 2.74 -1.71 15.52
CA SER A 63 2.14 -2.63 16.49
C SER A 63 0.61 -2.54 16.58
N LEU A 64 0.00 -1.37 16.32
CA LEU A 64 -1.47 -1.24 16.27
C LEU A 64 -2.10 -1.95 15.08
N THR A 65 -1.30 -2.26 14.06
CA THR A 65 -1.71 -3.11 12.92
C THR A 65 -1.42 -4.58 13.17
N LEU A 66 -0.25 -4.90 13.71
CA LEU A 66 0.15 -6.30 13.94
C LEU A 66 -0.59 -6.93 15.13
N GLY A 67 -0.94 -6.13 16.15
CA GLY A 67 -1.35 -6.60 17.47
C GLY A 67 -0.18 -7.08 18.31
N THR A 68 -0.45 -7.42 19.56
CA THR A 68 0.52 -8.07 20.46
C THR A 68 0.30 -9.58 20.51
N SER A 69 1.24 -10.31 21.11
CA SER A 69 1.00 -11.72 21.50
C SER A 69 -0.31 -11.83 22.29
N ASP A 70 -1.10 -12.86 21.99
CA ASP A 70 -2.41 -13.19 22.60
C ASP A 70 -3.59 -12.25 22.27
N VAL A 71 -3.41 -11.32 21.31
CA VAL A 71 -4.49 -10.46 20.81
C VAL A 71 -4.73 -10.65 19.32
N THR A 72 -5.99 -10.86 18.95
CA THR A 72 -6.42 -10.84 17.56
C THR A 72 -6.41 -9.39 17.09
N SER A 73 -5.50 -9.06 16.17
CA SER A 73 -5.40 -7.72 15.60
C SER A 73 -6.56 -7.41 14.65
N TYR A 74 -6.73 -6.14 14.30
CA TYR A 74 -7.83 -5.73 13.41
C TYR A 74 -7.75 -6.42 12.04
N PRO A 75 -6.58 -6.67 11.42
CA PRO A 75 -6.52 -7.46 10.20
C PRO A 75 -7.02 -8.90 10.40
N GLY A 76 -6.80 -9.48 11.59
CA GLY A 76 -7.36 -10.78 11.97
C GLY A 76 -8.89 -10.77 11.97
N TYR A 77 -9.50 -9.76 12.59
CA TYR A 77 -10.95 -9.60 12.55
C TYR A 77 -11.48 -9.28 11.14
N LEU A 78 -10.73 -8.53 10.32
CA LEU A 78 -11.09 -8.32 8.91
C LEU A 78 -11.12 -9.66 8.14
N LYS A 79 -10.12 -10.54 8.34
CA LYS A 79 -10.08 -11.89 7.75
C LYS A 79 -11.29 -12.75 8.15
N GLU A 80 -11.80 -12.59 9.37
CA GLU A 80 -12.97 -13.33 9.85
C GLU A 80 -14.29 -12.83 9.25
N ASN A 81 -14.39 -11.53 8.95
CA ASN A 81 -15.64 -10.88 8.56
C ASN A 81 -15.75 -10.61 7.05
N LEU A 82 -14.62 -10.59 6.34
CA LEU A 82 -14.56 -10.33 4.91
C LEU A 82 -14.07 -11.57 4.15
N LYS A 83 -14.40 -11.62 2.86
CA LYS A 83 -13.92 -12.66 1.95
C LYS A 83 -12.67 -12.22 1.17
N ASN A 84 -12.26 -10.97 1.32
CA ASN A 84 -11.08 -10.40 0.69
C ASN A 84 -9.81 -11.05 1.24
N ASP A 85 -8.79 -11.17 0.40
CA ASP A 85 -7.45 -11.46 0.87
C ASP A 85 -6.93 -10.27 1.68
N ILE A 86 -6.30 -10.54 2.82
CA ILE A 86 -5.78 -9.52 3.72
C ILE A 86 -4.28 -9.73 3.89
N GLU A 87 -3.50 -8.76 3.42
CA GLU A 87 -2.04 -8.71 3.52
C GLU A 87 -1.62 -7.70 4.57
N ILE A 88 -0.54 -7.98 5.30
CA ILE A 88 -0.03 -7.11 6.37
C ILE A 88 1.40 -6.69 6.03
N ILE A 89 1.66 -5.38 6.05
CA ILE A 89 3.00 -4.82 5.83
C ILE A 89 3.35 -3.91 7.01
N GLY A 90 4.40 -4.24 7.74
CA GLY A 90 4.79 -3.46 8.92
C GLY A 90 5.65 -4.24 9.91
N ASP A 91 5.96 -3.60 11.03
CA ASP A 91 6.47 -4.26 12.23
C ASP A 91 6.09 -3.53 13.50
N ASN A 92 6.34 -4.13 14.66
CA ASN A 92 5.86 -3.61 15.95
C ASN A 92 6.35 -2.20 16.31
N HIS A 93 7.47 -1.73 15.76
CA HIS A 93 8.09 -0.44 16.14
C HIS A 93 8.48 0.40 14.92
N ILE A 94 7.90 0.09 13.76
CA ILE A 94 8.22 0.81 12.53
C ILE A 94 7.61 2.21 12.58
N ASN A 95 8.42 3.23 12.26
CA ASN A 95 7.90 4.57 11.98
C ASN A 95 7.58 4.72 10.48
N SER A 96 6.81 5.74 10.13
CA SER A 96 6.36 5.97 8.75
C SER A 96 7.51 6.23 7.77
N GLN A 97 8.63 6.78 8.23
CA GLN A 97 9.80 7.00 7.36
C GLN A 97 10.46 5.67 7.00
N ALA A 98 10.67 4.78 7.97
CA ALA A 98 11.20 3.43 7.72
C ALA A 98 10.30 2.67 6.76
N LEU A 99 8.99 2.75 6.95
CA LEU A 99 8.03 2.13 6.05
C LEU A 99 8.11 2.70 4.63
N ALA A 100 8.20 4.03 4.47
CA ALA A 100 8.38 4.67 3.16
C ALA A 100 9.69 4.22 2.47
N ILE A 101 10.78 4.05 3.23
CA ILE A 101 12.06 3.50 2.74
C ILE A 101 11.88 2.04 2.30
N LYS A 102 11.23 1.20 3.11
CA LYS A 102 11.04 -0.23 2.81
C LYS A 102 10.12 -0.48 1.61
N LEU A 103 9.18 0.43 1.34
CA LEU A 103 8.38 0.44 0.12
C LEU A 103 9.12 1.08 -1.08
N GLY A 104 10.34 1.57 -0.86
CA GLY A 104 11.21 2.14 -1.89
C GLY A 104 10.72 3.48 -2.45
N ASN A 105 10.03 4.29 -1.63
CA ASN A 105 9.63 5.66 -1.98
C ASN A 105 10.69 6.69 -1.60
N GLN A 106 11.57 6.35 -0.68
CA GLN A 106 12.67 7.20 -0.25
C GLN A 106 14.00 6.54 -0.60
N ASP A 107 14.78 7.23 -1.42
CA ASP A 107 16.15 6.83 -1.71
C ASP A 107 17.02 6.96 -0.46
N VAL A 108 17.79 5.91 -0.19
CA VAL A 108 18.75 5.86 0.93
C VAL A 108 20.11 5.40 0.44
N TYR A 109 21.14 5.84 1.15
CA TYR A 109 22.53 5.69 0.75
C TYR A 109 23.37 5.18 1.92
N VAL A 110 24.53 4.64 1.59
CA VAL A 110 25.58 4.27 2.54
C VAL A 110 26.93 4.83 2.07
N ASN A 111 27.86 4.99 2.99
CA ASN A 111 29.22 5.43 2.66
C ASN A 111 30.22 4.91 3.71
N ASN A 112 31.52 4.93 3.38
CA ASN A 112 32.63 4.73 4.30
C ASN A 112 32.60 3.41 5.10
N PHE A 113 32.37 2.29 4.43
CA PHE A 113 32.45 0.96 5.06
C PHE A 113 32.99 -0.08 4.07
N THR A 114 33.36 -1.26 4.59
CA THR A 114 33.82 -2.38 3.76
C THR A 114 32.85 -3.54 3.89
N ILE A 115 32.29 -3.99 2.78
CA ILE A 115 31.53 -5.23 2.74
C ILE A 115 32.54 -6.39 2.75
N PRO A 116 32.58 -7.24 3.79
CA PRO A 116 33.57 -8.31 3.92
C PRO A 116 33.39 -9.36 2.82
N SER A 117 34.43 -10.14 2.50
CA SER A 117 34.35 -11.20 1.48
C SER A 117 33.44 -12.38 1.88
N ASP A 118 33.25 -12.59 3.18
CA ASP A 118 32.35 -13.62 3.71
C ASP A 118 30.93 -13.06 3.93
N THR A 119 30.06 -13.87 4.55
CA THR A 119 28.68 -13.49 4.86
C THR A 119 28.54 -12.91 6.28
N ASN A 120 29.61 -12.44 6.91
CA ASN A 120 29.50 -11.75 8.18
C ASN A 120 28.85 -10.37 7.98
N ALA A 121 28.04 -9.97 8.96
CA ALA A 121 27.41 -8.67 8.94
C ALA A 121 28.41 -7.56 9.28
N VAL A 122 28.21 -6.38 8.69
CA VAL A 122 29.02 -5.18 8.94
C VAL A 122 28.12 -4.01 9.30
N SER A 123 28.58 -3.17 10.21
CA SER A 123 27.87 -1.96 10.61
C SER A 123 27.80 -0.94 9.47
N ILE A 124 26.64 -0.32 9.30
CA ILE A 124 26.39 0.73 8.31
C ILE A 124 25.66 1.91 8.94
N THR A 125 25.69 3.04 8.26
CA THR A 125 24.88 4.22 8.57
C THR A 125 24.05 4.55 7.33
N LEU A 126 22.74 4.72 7.49
CA LEU A 126 21.88 5.17 6.41
C LEU A 126 21.98 6.69 6.26
N LEU A 127 22.07 7.11 5.01
CA LEU A 127 22.26 8.49 4.63
C LEU A 127 21.20 8.90 3.61
N ASN A 128 20.86 10.19 3.56
CA ASN A 128 20.11 10.78 2.44
C ASN A 128 21.04 11.12 1.26
N GLU A 129 20.46 11.66 0.19
CA GLU A 129 21.20 12.08 -1.01
C GLU A 129 22.27 13.17 -0.76
N ASN A 130 22.13 13.92 0.33
CA ASN A 130 23.08 14.95 0.75
C ASN A 130 24.18 14.40 1.69
N GLY A 131 24.13 13.11 2.03
CA GLY A 131 25.06 12.47 2.96
C GLY A 131 24.75 12.72 4.43
N GLU A 132 23.54 13.18 4.76
CA GLU A 132 23.08 13.38 6.14
C GLU A 132 22.48 12.09 6.69
N VAL A 133 22.66 11.83 7.99
CA VAL A 133 22.21 10.60 8.65
C VAL A 133 20.68 10.51 8.69
N ILE A 134 20.16 9.32 8.41
CA ILE A 134 18.74 8.96 8.56
C ILE A 134 18.62 7.85 9.61
N ASP A 135 17.91 8.13 10.70
CA ASP A 135 17.69 7.19 11.81
C ASP A 135 16.39 6.38 11.70
N ALA A 136 15.74 6.42 10.54
CA ALA A 136 14.40 5.87 10.33
C ALA A 136 14.27 4.38 10.71
N LEU A 137 15.27 3.55 10.40
CA LEU A 137 15.24 2.10 10.67
C LEU A 137 15.75 1.72 12.08
N ILE A 138 16.14 2.68 12.90
CA ILE A 138 16.49 2.43 14.30
C ILE A 138 15.21 2.01 15.05
N ASN A 139 15.31 0.95 15.85
CA ASN A 139 14.20 0.31 16.57
C ASN A 139 13.19 -0.47 15.73
N SER A 140 13.26 -0.41 14.39
CA SER A 140 12.44 -1.27 13.52
C SER A 140 12.78 -2.74 13.81
N GLN A 141 11.77 -3.56 14.09
CA GLN A 141 12.01 -4.99 14.34
C GLN A 141 12.34 -5.75 13.05
N THR A 142 11.85 -5.25 11.92
CA THR A 142 12.11 -5.82 10.61
C THR A 142 12.95 -4.86 9.78
N GLY A 143 14.10 -5.32 9.32
CA GLY A 143 14.97 -4.53 8.46
C GLY A 143 14.54 -4.53 6.99
N ILE A 144 15.49 -4.29 6.08
CA ILE A 144 15.29 -4.43 4.64
C ILE A 144 15.67 -5.86 4.24
N GLU A 145 14.68 -6.66 3.86
CA GLU A 145 14.84 -8.08 3.58
C GLU A 145 15.58 -8.38 2.27
N SER A 146 15.59 -7.44 1.33
CA SER A 146 16.29 -7.59 0.06
C SER A 146 16.73 -6.22 -0.47
N CYS A 147 18.04 -6.07 -0.65
CA CYS A 147 18.63 -4.89 -1.25
C CYS A 147 19.92 -5.21 -2.01
N ILE A 148 20.36 -4.27 -2.83
CA ILE A 148 21.64 -4.30 -3.54
C ILE A 148 22.45 -3.07 -3.14
N ILE A 149 23.70 -3.29 -2.74
CA ILE A 149 24.69 -2.23 -2.50
C ILE A 149 25.90 -2.54 -3.35
N ASN A 150 26.25 -1.64 -4.28
CA ASN A 150 27.38 -1.83 -5.20
C ASN A 150 27.35 -3.18 -5.93
N ASN A 151 26.20 -3.56 -6.49
CA ASN A 151 25.93 -4.85 -7.15
C ASN A 151 26.05 -6.10 -6.24
N ILE A 152 26.09 -5.92 -4.92
CA ILE A 152 26.13 -7.02 -3.94
C ILE A 152 24.76 -7.13 -3.26
N ALA A 153 24.09 -8.26 -3.47
CA ALA A 153 22.81 -8.55 -2.83
C ALA A 153 22.99 -8.83 -1.32
N GLY A 154 22.09 -8.30 -0.50
CA GLY A 154 22.14 -8.42 0.94
C GLY A 154 20.85 -8.05 1.64
N THR A 155 20.92 -8.09 2.97
CA THR A 155 19.87 -7.62 3.87
C THR A 155 20.42 -6.53 4.78
N ILE A 156 19.54 -5.65 5.26
CA ILE A 156 19.85 -4.68 6.32
C ILE A 156 18.99 -5.03 7.51
N SER A 157 19.55 -5.07 8.71
CA SER A 157 18.82 -5.31 9.97
C SER A 157 19.28 -4.35 11.05
N TYR A 158 18.43 -4.08 12.04
CA TYR A 158 18.82 -3.36 13.25
C TYR A 158 19.23 -4.36 14.35
N ASP A 159 20.41 -4.17 14.94
CA ASP A 159 20.85 -4.89 16.14
C ASP A 159 20.67 -3.99 17.37
N SER A 160 19.69 -4.34 18.19
CA SER A 160 19.35 -3.59 19.41
C SER A 160 20.40 -3.70 20.51
N ASN A 161 21.31 -4.69 20.48
CA ASN A 161 22.36 -4.81 21.49
C ASN A 161 23.48 -3.81 21.27
N SER A 162 23.86 -3.59 20.01
CA SER A 162 24.88 -2.63 19.62
C SER A 162 24.31 -1.26 19.23
N ASN A 163 22.99 -1.15 19.08
CA ASN A 163 22.28 0.02 18.57
C ASN A 163 22.81 0.45 17.19
N GLN A 164 22.93 -0.52 16.27
CA GLN A 164 23.51 -0.30 14.93
C GLN A 164 22.69 -0.98 13.84
N LEU A 165 22.72 -0.38 12.65
CA LEU A 165 22.25 -1.04 11.43
C LEU A 165 23.38 -1.91 10.88
N LEU A 166 23.02 -3.12 10.47
CA LEU A 166 23.94 -4.13 9.97
C LEU A 166 23.56 -4.49 8.54
N PHE A 167 24.50 -4.41 7.61
CA PHE A 167 24.39 -5.00 6.29
C PHE A 167 25.00 -6.39 6.28
N LYS A 168 24.31 -7.38 5.71
CA LYS A 168 24.82 -8.72 5.50
C LYS A 168 24.64 -9.13 4.04
N ARG A 169 25.74 -9.43 3.34
CA ARG A 169 25.65 -9.99 1.98
C ARG A 169 25.08 -11.41 1.99
N LEU A 170 24.34 -11.76 0.94
CA LEU A 170 23.70 -13.08 0.84
C LEU A 170 24.69 -14.21 0.51
N GLU A 171 25.68 -13.93 -0.34
CA GLU A 171 26.65 -14.91 -0.82
C GLU A 171 28.08 -14.41 -0.63
N ALA A 172 29.03 -15.31 -0.33
CA ALA A 172 30.45 -14.96 -0.23
C ALA A 172 31.00 -14.55 -1.60
N GLY A 173 31.98 -13.64 -1.60
CA GLY A 173 32.61 -13.13 -2.82
C GLY A 173 33.80 -12.23 -2.49
N ASP A 174 34.16 -11.31 -3.38
CA ASP A 174 35.25 -10.39 -3.12
C ASP A 174 34.87 -9.32 -2.08
N SER A 175 35.85 -8.90 -1.29
CA SER A 175 35.69 -7.74 -0.39
C SER A 175 35.50 -6.47 -1.22
N SER A 176 34.58 -5.61 -0.81
CA SER A 176 34.25 -4.37 -1.52
C SER A 176 34.29 -3.17 -0.57
N MET A 177 35.17 -2.22 -0.85
CA MET A 177 35.24 -0.96 -0.10
C MET A 177 34.31 0.08 -0.72
N ILE A 178 33.41 0.64 0.09
CA ILE A 178 32.51 1.72 -0.29
C ILE A 178 33.09 3.04 0.24
N THR A 179 33.59 3.89 -0.67
CA THR A 179 34.28 5.16 -0.35
C THR A 179 33.52 6.41 -0.82
N THR A 180 32.43 6.21 -1.56
CA THR A 180 31.55 7.28 -2.03
C THR A 180 30.11 6.98 -1.63
N LEU A 181 29.30 8.03 -1.54
CA LEU A 181 27.87 7.92 -1.29
C LEU A 181 27.24 6.99 -2.34
N THR A 182 26.79 5.82 -1.90
CA THR A 182 26.34 4.73 -2.75
C THR A 182 24.88 4.44 -2.44
N LYS A 183 24.02 4.53 -3.46
CA LYS A 183 22.59 4.26 -3.33
C LYS A 183 22.36 2.79 -2.98
N ILE A 184 21.44 2.54 -2.07
CA ILE A 184 20.92 1.21 -1.78
C ILE A 184 19.72 0.98 -2.68
N GLU A 185 19.75 -0.07 -3.50
CA GLU A 185 18.60 -0.46 -4.32
C GLU A 185 17.74 -1.41 -3.49
N ILE A 186 16.57 -0.93 -3.04
CA ILE A 186 15.64 -1.71 -2.22
C ILE A 186 14.68 -2.46 -3.15
N THR A 187 14.56 -3.77 -2.94
CA THR A 187 13.54 -4.58 -3.61
C THR A 187 12.18 -4.25 -3.02
N LYS A 188 11.31 -3.63 -3.82
CA LYS A 188 9.96 -3.27 -3.40
C LYS A 188 9.08 -4.52 -3.26
N PRO A 189 8.15 -4.56 -2.28
CA PRO A 189 7.14 -5.61 -2.27
C PRO A 189 6.24 -5.50 -3.51
N GLU A 190 5.77 -6.64 -4.00
CA GLU A 190 4.78 -6.68 -5.07
C GLU A 190 3.41 -6.29 -4.51
N ILE A 191 2.84 -5.21 -5.05
CA ILE A 191 1.50 -4.75 -4.71
C ILE A 191 0.55 -5.05 -5.87
N LEU A 192 -0.57 -5.70 -5.57
CA LEU A 192 -1.57 -6.07 -6.58
C LEU A 192 -2.36 -4.83 -7.03
N ASN A 193 -2.72 -4.75 -8.32
CA ASN A 193 -3.31 -3.55 -8.91
C ASN A 193 -4.73 -3.21 -8.42
N ASP A 194 -5.57 -4.20 -8.07
CA ASP A 194 -6.88 -3.95 -7.43
C ASP A 194 -6.74 -4.19 -5.93
N ASN A 195 -6.47 -3.12 -5.21
CA ASN A 195 -6.20 -3.18 -3.78
C ASN A 195 -6.90 -2.06 -3.00
N ILE A 196 -7.08 -2.31 -1.70
CA ILE A 196 -7.53 -1.33 -0.72
C ILE A 196 -6.42 -1.16 0.32
N LEU A 197 -6.01 0.07 0.60
CA LEU A 197 -5.00 0.37 1.61
C LEU A 197 -5.64 0.84 2.91
N ILE A 198 -5.33 0.18 4.01
CA ILE A 198 -5.59 0.67 5.37
C ILE A 198 -4.25 1.07 5.96
N LEU A 199 -4.06 2.37 6.19
CA LEU A 199 -2.81 2.93 6.71
C LEU A 199 -3.00 3.37 8.16
N PHE A 200 -2.31 2.69 9.07
CA PHE A 200 -2.29 3.02 10.49
C PHE A 200 -0.86 3.15 11.00
N THR A 201 -0.27 4.33 10.75
CA THR A 201 1.09 4.68 11.12
C THR A 201 1.11 6.01 11.87
N GLY A 202 2.17 6.26 12.64
CA GLY A 202 2.37 7.54 13.33
C GLY A 202 2.57 7.43 14.84
N SER A 203 2.54 6.22 15.41
CA SER A 203 2.61 6.01 16.86
C SER A 203 4.01 6.24 17.43
N TYR A 204 5.05 5.98 16.64
CA TYR A 204 6.45 5.99 17.06
C TYR A 204 7.22 7.24 16.60
N GLU A 205 6.52 8.23 16.06
CA GLU A 205 7.09 9.48 15.56
C GLU A 205 7.22 10.49 16.70
N GLU A 206 8.46 10.94 16.97
CA GLU A 206 8.76 11.91 18.03
C GLU A 206 8.38 13.35 17.66
N SER A 207 8.27 13.70 16.37
CA SER A 207 7.98 15.07 15.89
C SER A 207 7.10 15.07 14.64
N ILE A 208 5.96 15.79 14.67
CA ILE A 208 4.83 15.49 13.77
C ILE A 208 4.24 16.70 13.02
N GLN A 209 4.92 17.84 12.92
CA GLN A 209 4.43 18.89 12.02
C GLN A 209 5.01 18.71 10.59
N GLY A 210 4.16 18.21 9.69
CA GLY A 210 4.41 18.11 8.25
C GLY A 210 4.99 16.77 7.76
N SER A 211 5.94 16.20 8.49
CA SER A 211 6.69 15.02 8.01
C SER A 211 5.84 13.74 7.92
N LEU A 212 4.96 13.48 8.88
CA LEU A 212 4.10 12.29 8.86
C LEU A 212 3.19 12.25 7.62
N VAL A 213 2.53 13.36 7.30
CA VAL A 213 1.70 13.48 6.10
C VAL A 213 2.52 13.19 4.84
N ASN A 214 3.76 13.68 4.78
CA ASN A 214 4.62 13.45 3.62
C ASN A 214 4.99 11.96 3.47
N TYR A 215 5.30 11.27 4.57
CA TYR A 215 5.59 9.84 4.54
C TYR A 215 4.36 9.01 4.19
N GLN A 216 3.20 9.34 4.76
CA GLN A 216 1.95 8.64 4.46
C GLN A 216 1.54 8.81 2.99
N LYS A 217 1.72 9.99 2.38
CA LYS A 217 1.51 10.18 0.94
C LYS A 217 2.41 9.29 0.09
N GLN A 218 3.71 9.25 0.41
CA GLN A 218 4.66 8.35 -0.25
C GLN A 218 4.25 6.88 -0.12
N ILE A 219 3.81 6.47 1.06
CA ILE A 219 3.31 5.12 1.31
C ILE A 219 2.08 4.85 0.43
N ILE A 220 1.07 5.73 0.43
CA ILE A 220 -0.14 5.60 -0.40
C ILE A 220 0.22 5.48 -1.89
N ASP A 221 1.15 6.31 -2.37
CA ASP A 221 1.60 6.30 -3.77
C ASP A 221 2.20 4.94 -4.18
N SER A 222 2.84 4.20 -3.25
CA SER A 222 3.34 2.84 -3.52
C SER A 222 2.25 1.81 -3.78
N PHE A 223 1.04 2.02 -3.27
CA PHE A 223 -0.08 1.11 -3.50
C PHE A 223 -0.82 1.42 -4.80
N ASN A 224 -0.55 2.58 -5.42
CA ASN A 224 -1.17 3.02 -6.68
C ASN A 224 -2.70 2.82 -6.68
N THR A 225 -3.34 3.18 -5.57
CA THR A 225 -4.78 3.02 -5.34
C THR A 225 -5.41 4.33 -4.89
N ASP A 226 -6.64 4.59 -5.33
CA ASP A 226 -7.51 5.60 -4.76
C ASP A 226 -8.35 5.06 -3.59
N LYS A 227 -8.42 3.72 -3.42
CA LYS A 227 -9.13 3.06 -2.34
C LYS A 227 -8.26 2.97 -1.10
N TYR A 228 -8.20 4.03 -0.30
CA TYR A 228 -7.45 4.02 0.95
C TYR A 228 -8.21 4.60 2.14
N ILE A 229 -7.79 4.20 3.34
CA ILE A 229 -8.25 4.74 4.62
C ILE A 229 -7.02 5.06 5.47
N VAL A 230 -6.96 6.26 6.05
CA VAL A 230 -5.95 6.64 7.05
C VAL A 230 -6.59 6.69 8.43
N VAL A 231 -6.10 5.87 9.34
CA VAL A 231 -6.63 5.77 10.70
C VAL A 231 -5.99 6.84 11.60
N SER A 232 -6.81 7.51 12.41
CA SER A 232 -6.36 8.46 13.41
C SER A 232 -5.36 7.85 14.40
N LEU A 233 -4.41 8.64 14.90
CA LEU A 233 -3.57 8.24 16.02
C LEU A 233 -4.39 8.15 17.29
N THR A 234 -4.25 7.06 18.04
CA THR A 234 -4.99 6.80 19.28
C THR A 234 -4.18 7.09 20.54
N ILE A 235 -2.87 7.27 20.40
CA ILE A 235 -1.97 7.68 21.49
C ILE A 235 -2.23 9.14 21.92
N ASP A 236 -1.87 9.43 23.16
CA ASP A 236 -2.11 10.73 23.80
C ASP A 236 -1.32 11.88 23.15
N ASN A 237 -1.83 13.10 23.36
CA ASN A 237 -1.21 14.36 22.89
C ASN A 237 -0.98 14.43 21.36
N ARG A 238 -1.86 13.82 20.57
CA ARG A 238 -1.81 13.83 19.09
C ARG A 238 -2.92 14.63 18.41
N ASP A 239 -3.69 15.42 19.14
CA ASP A 239 -4.89 16.06 18.58
C ASP A 239 -4.58 17.04 17.44
N ALA A 240 -3.49 17.81 17.55
CA ALA A 240 -3.04 18.69 16.46
C ALA A 240 -2.65 17.89 15.21
N THR A 241 -2.01 16.73 15.38
CA THR A 241 -1.69 15.81 14.29
C THR A 241 -2.96 15.26 13.67
N ASN A 242 -3.87 14.68 14.48
CA ASN A 242 -5.13 14.13 13.99
C ASN A 242 -5.98 15.16 13.24
N ASN A 243 -6.01 16.41 13.70
CA ASN A 243 -6.66 17.51 12.97
C ASN A 243 -6.01 17.77 11.60
N LEU A 244 -4.67 17.72 11.52
CA LEU A 244 -3.96 17.83 10.25
C LEU A 244 -4.26 16.63 9.32
N LEU A 245 -4.28 15.41 9.85
CA LEU A 245 -4.60 14.20 9.09
C LEU A 245 -6.05 14.26 8.55
N ALA A 246 -7.02 14.62 9.40
CA ALA A 246 -8.42 14.79 9.02
C ALA A 246 -8.59 15.81 7.88
N ASN A 247 -7.96 16.99 8.01
CA ASN A 247 -7.99 18.03 6.98
C ASN A 247 -7.29 17.59 5.68
N THR A 248 -6.26 16.74 5.78
CA THR A 248 -5.47 16.30 4.62
C THR A 248 -6.18 15.21 3.82
N TYR A 249 -6.74 14.21 4.51
CA TYR A 249 -7.29 13.00 3.86
C TYR A 249 -8.80 13.03 3.70
N GLY A 250 -9.51 13.97 4.33
CA GLY A 250 -10.94 14.19 4.11
C GLY A 250 -11.75 12.91 4.35
N GLU A 251 -12.50 12.48 3.33
CA GLU A 251 -13.35 11.29 3.44
C GLU A 251 -12.58 9.98 3.67
N HIS A 252 -11.29 9.91 3.34
CA HIS A 252 -10.44 8.75 3.59
C HIS A 252 -9.95 8.68 5.05
N TYR A 253 -10.13 9.73 5.84
CA TYR A 253 -9.73 9.72 7.25
C TYR A 253 -10.77 8.99 8.11
N LEU A 254 -10.32 8.06 8.95
CA LEU A 254 -11.13 7.41 9.98
C LEU A 254 -10.77 7.96 11.36
N ASP A 255 -11.67 8.73 11.96
CA ASP A 255 -11.51 9.30 13.31
C ASP A 255 -11.78 8.27 14.42
N PHE A 256 -10.92 7.25 14.47
CA PHE A 256 -11.05 6.14 15.40
C PHE A 256 -10.81 6.55 16.86
N LYS A 257 -9.91 7.51 17.13
CA LYS A 257 -9.69 8.05 18.47
C LYS A 257 -10.98 8.64 19.01
N ASN A 258 -11.65 9.52 18.27
CA ASN A 258 -12.91 10.10 18.72
C ASN A 258 -14.01 9.02 18.91
N TYR A 259 -14.05 8.02 18.04
CA TYR A 259 -14.97 6.89 18.21
C TYR A 259 -14.74 6.14 19.55
N LEU A 260 -13.49 5.85 19.91
CA LEU A 260 -13.15 5.19 21.18
C LEU A 260 -13.56 6.02 22.39
N LEU A 261 -13.39 7.34 22.32
CA LEU A 261 -13.74 8.29 23.39
C LEU A 261 -15.26 8.43 23.58
N THR A 262 -16.05 8.25 22.52
CA THR A 262 -17.49 8.54 22.54
C THR A 262 -18.36 7.29 22.63
N ASN A 263 -17.98 6.22 21.92
CA ASN A 263 -18.80 5.00 21.76
C ASN A 263 -18.06 3.71 22.10
N GLY A 264 -16.71 3.73 22.17
CA GLY A 264 -15.89 2.52 22.28
C GLY A 264 -16.30 1.58 23.43
N LEU A 265 -16.43 2.09 24.66
CA LEU A 265 -16.83 1.27 25.81
C LEU A 265 -18.24 0.72 25.67
N ASN A 266 -19.18 1.54 25.20
CA ASN A 266 -20.58 1.15 25.04
C ASN A 266 -20.71 0.02 24.01
N ASP A 267 -20.06 0.17 22.86
CA ASP A 267 -20.13 -0.80 21.77
C ASP A 267 -19.36 -2.10 22.11
N ALA A 268 -18.31 -1.99 22.91
CA ALA A 268 -17.63 -3.14 23.54
C ALA A 268 -18.44 -3.78 24.70
N LYS A 269 -19.56 -3.18 25.10
CA LYS A 269 -20.40 -3.60 26.24
C LYS A 269 -19.63 -3.64 27.57
N ILE A 270 -18.67 -2.74 27.72
CA ILE A 270 -17.86 -2.57 28.94
C ILE A 270 -18.51 -1.49 29.80
N THR A 271 -18.74 -1.81 31.07
CA THR A 271 -19.13 -0.78 32.06
C THR A 271 -17.88 0.01 32.43
N ALA A 272 -17.91 1.33 32.22
CA ALA A 272 -16.76 2.20 32.48
C ALA A 272 -16.29 2.12 33.93
N THR A 273 -14.98 1.96 34.10
CA THR A 273 -14.29 2.02 35.40
C THR A 273 -14.02 3.48 35.81
N SER A 274 -13.47 3.70 37.01
CA SER A 274 -13.03 5.04 37.42
C SER A 274 -11.83 5.50 36.60
N GLU A 275 -10.93 4.57 36.26
CA GLU A 275 -9.77 4.78 35.41
C GLU A 275 -10.20 5.21 33.99
N ASP A 276 -11.21 4.55 33.42
CA ASP A 276 -11.76 4.94 32.12
C ASP A 276 -12.36 6.35 32.13
N GLN A 277 -13.07 6.71 33.21
CA GLN A 277 -13.63 8.05 33.35
C GLN A 277 -12.54 9.12 33.44
N MET A 278 -11.43 8.82 34.14
CA MET A 278 -10.27 9.72 34.20
C MET A 278 -9.58 9.84 32.84
N ALA A 279 -9.39 8.73 32.12
CA ALA A 279 -8.83 8.74 30.77
C ALA A 279 -9.68 9.59 29.81
N LEU A 280 -11.00 9.39 29.81
CA LEU A 280 -11.93 10.18 29.01
C LEU A 280 -11.87 11.67 29.35
N ALA A 281 -11.80 12.02 30.64
CA ALA A 281 -11.66 13.41 31.07
C ALA A 281 -10.36 14.06 30.60
N ASN A 282 -9.32 13.27 30.32
CA ASN A 282 -8.02 13.71 29.82
C ASN A 282 -7.87 13.58 28.30
N ASN A 283 -8.93 13.25 27.56
CA ASN A 283 -8.89 13.00 26.11
C ASN A 283 -7.96 11.81 25.70
N SER A 284 -7.88 10.82 26.60
CA SER A 284 -7.12 9.58 26.42
C SER A 284 -8.06 8.41 26.18
N VAL A 285 -7.61 7.42 25.40
CA VAL A 285 -8.39 6.20 25.16
C VAL A 285 -8.66 5.48 26.49
N PRO A 286 -9.89 5.00 26.74
CA PRO A 286 -10.20 4.24 27.95
C PRO A 286 -9.26 3.06 28.18
N SER A 287 -8.69 2.99 29.38
CA SER A 287 -7.76 1.90 29.78
C SER A 287 -8.34 0.50 29.58
N SER A 288 -9.65 0.31 29.73
CA SER A 288 -10.33 -0.97 29.50
C SER A 288 -10.30 -1.43 28.03
N LEU A 289 -9.86 -0.59 27.10
CA LEU A 289 -9.67 -0.91 25.68
C LEU A 289 -8.19 -1.14 25.32
N LEU A 290 -7.27 -0.96 26.28
CA LEU A 290 -5.83 -1.03 26.07
C LEU A 290 -5.21 -2.23 26.79
N ILE A 291 -4.00 -2.60 26.36
CA ILE A 291 -3.11 -3.56 27.04
C ILE A 291 -1.97 -2.81 27.72
N ASP A 292 -1.47 -1.76 27.07
CA ASP A 292 -0.43 -0.85 27.54
C ASP A 292 -0.73 0.57 27.03
N ASP A 293 0.21 1.50 27.20
CA ASP A 293 0.02 2.92 26.83
C ASP A 293 -0.11 3.18 25.32
N ILE A 294 0.13 2.17 24.48
CA ILE A 294 0.06 2.25 23.01
C ILE A 294 -0.97 1.26 22.48
N ASN A 295 -0.86 -0.01 22.85
CA ASN A 295 -1.52 -1.13 22.18
C ASN A 295 -2.94 -1.36 22.70
N GLY A 296 -3.86 -1.59 21.75
CA GLY A 296 -5.23 -1.98 22.02
C GLY A 296 -5.39 -3.45 22.35
N ASN A 297 -6.41 -3.79 23.13
CA ASN A 297 -6.79 -5.18 23.39
C ASN A 297 -7.75 -5.73 22.31
N ASN A 298 -8.25 -6.96 22.50
CA ASN A 298 -9.18 -7.60 21.56
C ASN A 298 -10.43 -6.75 21.25
N TYR A 299 -11.00 -6.04 22.25
CA TYR A 299 -12.15 -5.16 22.01
C TYR A 299 -11.78 -4.00 21.12
N TYR A 300 -10.64 -3.34 21.36
CA TYR A 300 -10.15 -2.25 20.52
C TYR A 300 -10.00 -2.70 19.06
N HIS A 301 -9.35 -3.84 18.82
CA HIS A 301 -9.12 -4.33 17.45
C HIS A 301 -10.41 -4.78 16.76
N GLN A 302 -11.35 -5.39 17.48
CA GLN A 302 -12.65 -5.75 16.94
C GLN A 302 -13.46 -4.49 16.57
N LEU A 303 -13.45 -3.48 17.43
CA LEU A 303 -14.09 -2.20 17.17
C LEU A 303 -13.47 -1.52 15.94
N LEU A 304 -12.14 -1.49 15.83
CA LEU A 304 -11.45 -0.93 14.67
C LEU A 304 -11.85 -1.65 13.37
N ALA A 305 -11.84 -2.99 13.37
CA ALA A 305 -12.26 -3.78 12.21
C ALA A 305 -13.71 -3.44 11.79
N ASN A 306 -14.63 -3.31 12.74
CA ASN A 306 -16.01 -2.92 12.46
C ASN A 306 -16.11 -1.51 11.85
N GLN A 307 -15.36 -0.54 12.40
CA GLN A 307 -15.33 0.82 11.86
C GLN A 307 -14.71 0.86 10.45
N LEU A 308 -13.65 0.09 10.20
CA LEU A 308 -13.04 -0.03 8.88
C LEU A 308 -13.99 -0.66 7.86
N ILE A 309 -14.70 -1.73 8.22
CA ILE A 309 -15.72 -2.36 7.36
C ILE A 309 -16.82 -1.35 7.00
N ASN A 310 -17.37 -0.65 7.99
CA ASN A 310 -18.38 0.38 7.77
C ASN A 310 -17.85 1.49 6.84
N LYS A 311 -16.61 1.93 7.05
CA LYS A 311 -15.99 2.98 6.24
C LYS A 311 -15.73 2.53 4.81
N MET A 312 -15.28 1.29 4.62
CA MET A 312 -15.10 0.70 3.28
C MET A 312 -16.43 0.56 2.54
N HIS A 313 -17.53 0.22 3.22
CA HIS A 313 -18.87 0.24 2.61
C HIS A 313 -19.34 1.66 2.28
N GLU A 314 -19.14 2.63 3.18
CA GLU A 314 -19.47 4.05 2.96
C GLU A 314 -18.79 4.61 1.72
N LEU A 315 -17.50 4.29 1.53
CA LEU A 315 -16.70 4.72 0.39
C LEU A 315 -16.89 3.84 -0.86
N GLY A 316 -17.66 2.76 -0.77
CA GLY A 316 -17.92 1.84 -1.88
C GLY A 316 -16.71 1.00 -2.29
N TYR A 317 -15.76 0.75 -1.39
CA TYR A 317 -14.59 -0.09 -1.65
C TYR A 317 -14.91 -1.58 -1.61
N ILE A 318 -15.93 -1.96 -0.82
CA ILE A 318 -16.42 -3.33 -0.68
C ILE A 318 -17.96 -3.35 -0.78
N ASN A 319 -18.50 -4.49 -1.24
CA ASN A 319 -19.93 -4.72 -1.45
C ASN A 319 -20.54 -5.62 -0.37
#